data_AF-A0A445GZV9-F1
#
_entry.id   AF-A0A445GZV9-F1
#
_cell.length_a   1.000
_cell.length_b   1.000
_cell.length_c   1.000
_cell.angle_alpha   90.00
_cell.angle_beta   90.00
_cell.angle_gamma   90.00
#
_symmetry.space_group_name_H-M   'P 1'
#
loop_
_entity.id
_entity.type
_entity.pdbx_description
1 polymer ?
#
loop_
_entity_poly.entity_id
_entity_poly.type
_entity_poly.pdbx_seq_one_letter_code
_entity_poly.pdbx_strand_id
1 'polypeptide(L)'
;MFGLFGLSTKCRAILKSNCYHKEGHQAPCKYGDVVYMMLFGLVQVIMSFIPDLHNMAWVSIVAAIMSFTYSSIGLGLGITTVIENGRIMGSLTGVPASNIADKLWLVFQAIGDIAFAYPYTVILLEIQDTLESPPPENKTMKKASMIAILITTFFYLCCGCFGYAAFGNQTPGNLLTGFGFYEPYWLIDFANACIVLHLVGGYQIYSQPIYGAVDRWCSKRYPNSGFVNNFYQLKLPRLPAFQLNMFRICFRTTYVVSTTGLAILFPYFNQVIGVLGALGFWPLAIYFPVEMYFVQRKIEAWSRKWIVLRTFSFICFLVSLVALIGSLEGIISEKLS
;
A
#
# COMPACT_ATOMS: atom_id res chain seq x y z
N MET A 1 -6.06 3.60 -5.32
CA MET A 1 -6.79 3.91 -4.07
C MET A 1 -5.83 4.14 -2.89
N PHE A 2 -4.92 3.22 -2.53
CA PHE A 2 -3.97 3.36 -1.40
C PHE A 2 -3.12 4.64 -1.37
N GLY A 3 -2.50 4.99 -2.51
CA GLY A 3 -1.69 6.20 -2.61
C GLY A 3 -2.47 7.49 -2.39
N LEU A 4 -3.78 7.48 -2.68
CA LEU A 4 -4.65 8.64 -2.55
C LEU A 4 -4.98 8.95 -1.08
N PHE A 5 -5.27 7.93 -0.27
CA PHE A 5 -5.52 8.08 1.17
C PHE A 5 -4.29 8.52 1.94
N GLY A 6 -3.16 7.85 1.67
CA GLY A 6 -1.89 8.19 2.26
C GLY A 6 -1.48 9.62 1.89
N LEU A 7 -1.71 10.07 0.65
CA LEU A 7 -1.35 11.44 0.29
C LEU A 7 -2.13 12.50 1.08
N SER A 8 -3.45 12.40 1.12
CA SER A 8 -4.28 13.45 1.75
C SER A 8 -3.93 13.64 3.21
N THR A 9 -3.84 12.53 3.94
CA THR A 9 -3.50 12.55 5.37
C THR A 9 -2.11 13.17 5.61
N LYS A 10 -1.17 12.94 4.70
CA LYS A 10 0.22 13.43 4.77
C LYS A 10 0.35 14.91 4.39
N CYS A 11 -0.27 15.35 3.30
CA CYS A 11 -0.32 16.76 2.93
C CYS A 11 -1.02 17.60 4.00
N ARG A 12 -2.11 17.08 4.57
CA ARG A 12 -2.78 17.71 5.72
C ARG A 12 -1.85 17.78 6.93
N ALA A 13 -1.10 16.71 7.24
CA ALA A 13 -0.15 16.71 8.35
C ALA A 13 0.95 17.76 8.16
N ILE A 14 1.50 17.93 6.95
CA ILE A 14 2.50 18.97 6.63
C ILE A 14 1.92 20.37 6.90
N LEU A 15 0.71 20.65 6.42
CA LEU A 15 0.11 21.97 6.59
C LEU A 15 -0.26 22.25 8.04
N LYS A 16 -0.73 21.22 8.75
CA LYS A 16 -1.08 21.31 10.16
C LYS A 16 0.16 21.50 11.04
N SER A 17 1.24 20.79 10.74
CA SER A 17 2.57 20.95 11.34
C SER A 17 3.08 22.39 11.16
N ASN A 18 3.10 22.90 9.93
CA ASN A 18 3.50 24.28 9.62
C ASN A 18 2.60 25.34 10.28
N CYS A 19 1.29 25.08 10.36
CA CYS A 19 0.33 25.97 11.01
C CYS A 19 0.57 26.00 12.53
N TYR A 20 0.77 24.86 13.18
CA TYR A 20 1.08 24.81 14.61
C TYR A 20 2.43 25.43 14.96
N HIS A 21 3.41 25.34 14.06
CA HIS A 21 4.68 26.03 14.25
C HIS A 21 4.52 27.56 14.19
N LYS A 22 3.67 28.07 13.27
CA LYS A 22 3.47 29.52 13.10
C LYS A 22 2.50 30.15 14.08
N GLU A 23 1.38 29.48 14.34
CA GLU A 23 0.22 30.03 15.07
C GLU A 23 0.09 29.43 16.48
N GLY A 24 0.97 28.48 16.85
CA GLY A 24 0.95 27.77 18.12
C GLY A 24 0.04 26.54 18.13
N HIS A 25 0.30 25.60 19.05
CA HIS A 25 -0.40 24.29 19.11
C HIS A 25 -1.91 24.37 19.36
N GLN A 26 -2.44 25.51 19.80
CA GLN A 26 -3.87 25.73 20.09
C GLN A 26 -4.63 26.33 18.89
N ALA A 27 -3.97 26.60 17.77
CA ALA A 27 -4.61 27.22 16.61
C ALA A 27 -5.62 26.27 15.91
N PRO A 28 -6.78 26.76 15.44
CA PRO A 28 -7.77 25.95 14.73
C PRO A 28 -7.33 25.68 13.27
N CYS A 29 -6.28 24.88 13.10
CA CYS A 29 -5.74 24.50 11.79
C CYS A 29 -6.56 23.37 11.16
N LYS A 30 -7.58 23.71 10.36
CA LYS A 30 -8.39 22.75 9.59
C LYS A 30 -8.08 22.88 8.09
N TYR A 31 -7.66 21.78 7.47
CA TYR A 31 -7.43 21.69 6.02
C TYR A 31 -8.28 20.56 5.44
N GLY A 32 -8.89 20.80 4.27
CA GLY A 32 -9.76 19.83 3.61
C GLY A 32 -8.98 18.74 2.87
N ASP A 33 -9.32 17.48 3.13
CA ASP A 33 -8.67 16.30 2.54
C ASP A 33 -8.92 16.16 1.03
N VAL A 34 -10.11 16.53 0.58
CA VAL A 34 -10.58 16.31 -0.79
C VAL A 34 -9.68 16.99 -1.83
N VAL A 35 -9.16 18.18 -1.53
CA VAL A 35 -8.30 18.93 -2.47
C VAL A 35 -6.98 18.19 -2.73
N TYR A 36 -6.37 17.62 -1.69
CA TYR A 36 -5.11 16.88 -1.84
C TYR A 36 -5.31 15.54 -2.53
N MET A 37 -6.43 14.85 -2.26
CA MET A 37 -6.80 13.64 -3.01
C MET A 37 -6.98 13.93 -4.50
N MET A 38 -7.64 15.04 -4.84
CA MET A 38 -7.81 15.47 -6.24
C MET A 38 -6.48 15.82 -6.90
N LEU A 39 -5.60 16.55 -6.21
CA LEU A 39 -4.26 16.87 -6.71
C LEU A 39 -3.41 15.60 -6.94
N PHE A 40 -3.47 14.63 -6.03
CA PHE A 40 -2.83 13.33 -6.26
C PHE A 40 -3.42 12.64 -7.49
N GLY A 41 -4.75 12.59 -7.59
CA GLY A 41 -5.44 12.01 -8.75
C GLY A 41 -4.95 12.64 -10.04
N LEU A 42 -4.79 13.97 -10.09
CA LEU A 42 -4.24 14.67 -11.25
C LEU A 42 -2.81 14.23 -11.58
N VAL A 43 -1.92 14.15 -10.57
CA VAL A 43 -0.56 13.63 -10.75
C VAL A 43 -0.59 12.17 -11.25
N GLN A 44 -1.51 11.35 -10.74
CA GLN A 44 -1.68 9.96 -11.18
C GLN A 44 -2.20 9.84 -12.61
N VAL A 45 -3.07 10.74 -13.07
CA VAL A 45 -3.49 10.80 -14.48
C VAL A 45 -2.26 11.05 -15.35
N ILE A 46 -1.44 12.04 -15.02
CA ILE A 46 -0.22 12.37 -15.79
C ILE A 46 0.75 11.18 -15.78
N MET A 47 1.04 10.64 -14.62
CA MET A 47 1.95 9.50 -14.45
C MET A 47 1.40 8.21 -15.08
N SER A 48 0.08 8.06 -15.20
CA SER A 48 -0.52 6.88 -15.80
C SER A 48 -0.13 6.70 -17.25
N PHE A 49 0.35 7.74 -17.95
CA PHE A 49 0.82 7.66 -19.33
C PHE A 49 2.21 7.03 -19.50
N ILE A 50 2.88 6.62 -18.40
CA ILE A 50 4.06 5.77 -18.48
C ILE A 50 3.68 4.44 -19.18
N PRO A 51 4.45 3.97 -20.18
CA PRO A 51 4.00 2.90 -21.08
C PRO A 51 3.88 1.53 -20.40
N ASP A 52 4.86 1.15 -19.59
CA ASP A 52 5.02 -0.17 -18.98
C ASP A 52 5.88 -0.12 -17.72
N LEU A 53 6.01 -1.27 -17.03
CA LEU A 53 6.81 -1.44 -15.82
C LEU A 53 8.30 -1.20 -16.03
N HIS A 54 8.84 -1.53 -17.21
CA HIS A 54 10.27 -1.36 -17.50
C HIS A 54 10.64 0.13 -17.58
N ASN A 55 9.84 0.93 -18.30
CA ASN A 55 9.99 2.38 -18.37
C ASN A 55 9.76 3.08 -17.02
N MET A 56 9.11 2.39 -16.09
CA MET A 56 8.85 2.86 -14.73
C MET A 56 9.99 2.56 -13.75
N ALA A 57 11.06 1.88 -14.16
CA ALA A 57 12.15 1.48 -13.27
C ALA A 57 12.73 2.64 -12.45
N TRP A 58 12.92 3.82 -13.05
CA TRP A 58 13.43 5.00 -12.33
C TRP A 58 12.45 5.51 -11.25
N VAL A 59 11.14 5.48 -11.52
CA VAL A 59 10.12 5.86 -10.53
C VAL A 59 10.13 4.87 -9.37
N SER A 60 10.30 3.58 -9.66
CA SER A 60 10.43 2.52 -8.66
C SER A 60 11.66 2.73 -7.77
N ILE A 61 12.82 3.07 -8.34
CA ILE A 61 14.04 3.39 -7.59
C ILE A 61 13.82 4.60 -6.67
N VAL A 62 13.25 5.69 -7.18
CA VAL A 62 12.94 6.87 -6.37
C VAL A 62 11.97 6.51 -5.24
N ALA A 63 10.90 5.77 -5.54
CA ALA A 63 9.93 5.33 -4.53
C ALA A 63 10.57 4.44 -3.47
N ALA A 64 11.50 3.56 -3.84
CA ALA A 64 12.25 2.74 -2.90
C ALA A 64 13.12 3.59 -1.97
N ILE A 65 13.91 4.53 -2.51
CA ILE A 65 14.74 5.44 -1.71
C ILE A 65 13.85 6.21 -0.72
N MET A 66 12.76 6.81 -1.19
CA MET A 66 11.81 7.51 -0.34
C MET A 66 11.24 6.61 0.77
N SER A 67 10.99 5.33 0.45
CA SER A 67 10.52 4.32 1.43
C SER A 67 11.50 4.11 2.57
N PHE A 68 12.78 3.91 2.24
CA PHE A 68 13.84 3.74 3.23
C PHE A 68 14.03 5.01 4.05
N THR A 69 13.94 6.19 3.43
CA THR A 69 14.10 7.47 4.10
C THR A 69 13.01 7.68 5.15
N TYR A 70 11.73 7.60 4.78
CA TYR A 70 10.66 7.85 5.76
C TYR A 70 10.61 6.78 6.85
N SER A 71 10.93 5.52 6.52
CA SER A 71 10.91 4.42 7.50
C SER A 71 12.04 4.55 8.51
N SER A 72 13.23 4.95 8.05
CA SER A 72 14.37 5.25 8.92
C SER A 72 14.09 6.44 9.84
N ILE A 73 13.44 7.50 9.32
CA ILE A 73 13.04 8.65 10.13
C ILE A 73 12.02 8.23 11.19
N GLY A 74 10.97 7.51 10.81
CA GLY A 74 9.95 7.02 11.75
C GLY A 74 10.52 6.12 12.84
N LEU A 75 11.45 5.23 12.48
CA LEU A 75 12.18 4.41 13.44
C LEU A 75 13.04 5.26 14.39
N GLY A 76 13.82 6.19 13.85
CA GLY A 76 14.68 7.07 14.63
C GLY A 76 13.88 7.89 15.65
N LEU A 77 12.78 8.51 15.20
CA LEU A 77 11.86 9.23 16.08
C LEU A 77 11.28 8.32 17.17
N GLY A 78 10.84 7.11 16.82
CA GLY A 78 10.34 6.13 17.79
C GLY A 78 11.37 5.76 18.85
N ILE A 79 12.62 5.50 18.45
CA ILE A 79 13.72 5.19 19.38
C ILE A 79 14.00 6.37 20.31
N THR A 80 14.14 7.58 19.75
CA THR A 80 14.41 8.80 20.54
C THR A 80 13.32 9.03 21.56
N THR A 81 12.05 8.92 21.19
CA THR A 81 10.93 9.10 22.13
C THR A 81 10.90 8.04 23.22
N VAL A 82 11.26 6.78 22.93
CA VAL A 82 11.40 5.75 23.97
C VAL A 82 12.51 6.11 24.97
N ILE A 83 13.63 6.66 24.48
CA ILE A 83 14.75 7.10 25.33
C ILE A 83 14.33 8.30 26.18
N GLU A 84 13.68 9.31 25.59
CA GLU A 84 13.18 10.50 26.28
C GLU A 84 12.15 10.17 27.37
N ASN A 85 11.25 9.23 27.07
CA ASN A 85 10.26 8.74 28.02
C ASN A 85 10.89 8.02 29.23
N GLY A 86 12.10 7.48 29.08
CA GLY A 86 12.79 6.68 30.10
C GLY A 86 12.08 5.37 30.48
N ARG A 87 10.99 5.01 29.78
CA ARG A 87 10.20 3.80 30.01
C ARG A 87 9.45 3.36 28.75
N ILE A 88 9.08 2.08 28.71
CA ILE A 88 8.21 1.53 27.66
C ILE A 88 6.76 1.85 28.02
N MET A 89 6.07 2.58 27.14
CA MET A 89 4.65 2.95 27.31
C MET A 89 3.68 1.85 26.87
N GLY A 90 4.16 0.89 26.07
CA GLY A 90 3.39 -0.26 25.61
C GLY A 90 2.95 -1.19 26.75
N SER A 91 1.76 -1.77 26.60
CA SER A 91 1.19 -2.76 27.52
C SER A 91 0.87 -4.09 26.81
N LEU A 92 0.75 -5.18 27.57
CA LEU A 92 0.37 -6.48 27.00
C LEU A 92 -1.10 -6.51 26.54
N THR A 93 -1.98 -5.80 27.24
CA THR A 93 -3.42 -5.77 26.96
C THR A 93 -3.79 -4.87 25.80
N GLY A 94 -2.95 -3.88 25.46
CA GLY A 94 -3.17 -2.97 24.34
C GLY A 94 -4.34 -2.00 24.58
N VAL A 95 -4.85 -1.44 23.48
CA VAL A 95 -5.91 -0.43 23.49
C VAL A 95 -7.15 -0.93 24.25
N PRO A 96 -7.63 -0.24 25.30
CA PRO A 96 -8.84 -0.65 26.02
C PRO A 96 -10.06 -0.55 25.09
N ALA A 97 -11.03 -1.44 25.28
CA ALA A 97 -12.29 -1.44 24.53
C ALA A 97 -13.46 -1.51 25.50
N SER A 98 -14.65 -1.07 25.06
CA SER A 98 -15.82 -0.99 25.94
C SER A 98 -16.30 -2.38 26.39
N ASN A 99 -16.11 -3.38 25.53
CA ASN A 99 -16.48 -4.77 25.77
C ASN A 99 -15.56 -5.72 24.99
N ILE A 100 -15.75 -7.03 25.19
CA ILE A 100 -14.92 -8.08 24.56
C ILE A 100 -15.11 -8.12 23.04
N ALA A 101 -16.31 -7.88 22.52
CA ALA A 101 -16.58 -7.91 21.09
C ALA A 101 -15.83 -6.78 20.37
N ASP A 102 -15.91 -5.55 20.88
CA ASP A 102 -15.16 -4.40 20.36
C ASP A 102 -13.65 -4.69 20.33
N LYS A 103 -13.14 -5.33 21.40
CA LYS A 103 -11.73 -5.72 21.47
C LYS A 103 -11.37 -6.73 20.38
N LEU A 104 -12.24 -7.70 20.11
CA LEU A 104 -12.04 -8.69 19.05
C LEU A 104 -12.08 -8.05 17.66
N TRP A 105 -12.96 -7.08 17.41
CA TRP A 105 -13.01 -6.35 16.14
C TRP A 105 -11.70 -5.62 15.84
N LEU A 106 -11.15 -4.92 16.84
CA LEU A 106 -9.84 -4.26 16.71
C LEU A 106 -8.70 -5.26 16.43
N VAL A 107 -8.71 -6.42 17.10
CA VAL A 107 -7.71 -7.47 16.86
C VAL A 107 -7.84 -8.05 15.44
N PHE A 108 -9.05 -8.33 14.98
CA PHE A 108 -9.30 -8.84 13.64
C PHE A 108 -8.90 -7.83 12.55
N GLN A 109 -9.20 -6.56 12.75
CA GLN A 109 -8.73 -5.50 11.85
C GLN A 109 -7.19 -5.45 11.81
N ALA A 110 -6.53 -5.50 12.97
CA ALA A 110 -5.05 -5.51 13.02
C ALA A 110 -4.44 -6.72 12.31
N ILE A 111 -5.07 -7.89 12.39
CA ILE A 111 -4.67 -9.09 11.62
C ILE A 111 -4.79 -8.82 10.11
N GLY A 112 -5.86 -8.13 9.67
CA GLY A 112 -6.04 -7.70 8.29
C GLY A 112 -4.92 -6.74 7.83
N ASP A 113 -4.55 -5.78 8.68
CA ASP A 113 -3.46 -4.84 8.40
C ASP A 113 -2.11 -5.56 8.25
N ILE A 114 -1.83 -6.55 9.11
CA ILE A 114 -0.63 -7.40 9.00
C ILE A 114 -0.67 -8.24 7.71
N ALA A 115 -1.83 -8.81 7.36
CA ALA A 115 -1.98 -9.59 6.15
C ALA A 115 -1.76 -8.73 4.88
N PHE A 116 -2.16 -7.46 4.91
CA PHE A 116 -1.92 -6.51 3.83
C PHE A 116 -0.45 -6.11 3.70
N ALA A 117 0.34 -6.18 4.77
CA ALA A 117 1.71 -5.67 4.82
C ALA A 117 2.65 -6.31 3.77
N TYR A 118 2.32 -7.47 3.22
CA TYR A 118 3.12 -8.16 2.19
C TYR A 118 2.36 -8.35 0.86
N PRO A 119 1.90 -7.28 0.18
CA PRO A 119 0.99 -7.41 -0.97
C PRO A 119 1.73 -7.70 -2.30
N TYR A 120 3.03 -7.98 -2.27
CA TYR A 120 3.85 -8.07 -3.48
C TYR A 120 3.52 -9.27 -4.39
N THR A 121 2.82 -10.29 -3.87
CA THR A 121 2.43 -11.48 -4.64
C THR A 121 1.57 -11.16 -5.87
N VAL A 122 0.81 -10.06 -5.83
CA VAL A 122 -0.05 -9.59 -6.93
C VAL A 122 0.75 -9.18 -8.16
N ILE A 123 1.94 -8.61 -7.95
CA ILE A 123 2.80 -8.05 -9.01
C ILE A 123 4.06 -8.88 -9.25
N LEU A 124 4.30 -9.91 -8.43
CA LEU A 124 5.51 -10.73 -8.45
C LEU A 124 5.79 -11.32 -9.84
N LEU A 125 4.78 -11.89 -10.49
CA LEU A 125 4.93 -12.53 -11.80
C LEU A 125 5.23 -11.51 -12.90
N GLU A 126 4.57 -10.35 -12.88
CA GLU A 126 4.81 -9.27 -13.84
C GLU A 126 6.21 -8.66 -13.66
N ILE A 127 6.69 -8.52 -12.42
CA ILE A 127 8.09 -8.10 -12.17
C ILE A 127 9.06 -9.16 -12.67
N GLN A 128 8.81 -10.43 -12.40
CA GLN A 128 9.69 -11.52 -12.82
C GLN A 128 9.82 -11.60 -14.35
N ASP A 129 8.73 -11.33 -15.09
CA ASP A 129 8.72 -11.30 -16.56
C ASP A 129 9.58 -10.17 -17.16
N THR A 130 9.90 -9.14 -16.38
CA THR A 130 10.81 -8.05 -16.82
C THR A 130 12.29 -8.34 -16.60
N LEU A 131 12.64 -9.42 -15.91
CA LEU A 131 14.03 -9.74 -15.58
C LEU A 131 14.75 -10.33 -16.79
N GLU A 132 15.95 -9.81 -17.07
CA GLU A 132 16.82 -10.37 -18.10
C GLU A 132 17.45 -11.69 -17.64
N SER A 133 17.57 -12.63 -18.60
CA SER A 133 18.33 -13.87 -18.46
C SER A 133 19.60 -13.79 -19.31
N PRO A 134 20.76 -14.32 -18.86
CA PRO A 134 21.01 -15.11 -17.65
C PRO A 134 21.38 -14.28 -16.39
N PRO A 135 21.19 -14.82 -15.15
CA PRO A 135 20.68 -16.16 -14.79
C PRO A 135 19.14 -16.25 -14.88
N PRO A 136 18.54 -17.47 -14.79
CA PRO A 136 17.09 -17.64 -14.84
C PRO A 136 16.35 -16.67 -13.92
N GLU A 137 15.26 -16.10 -14.43
CA GLU A 137 14.51 -15.01 -13.79
C GLU A 137 14.06 -15.40 -12.38
N ASN A 138 13.69 -16.67 -12.19
CA ASN A 138 13.28 -17.20 -10.89
C ASN A 138 14.40 -17.16 -9.82
N LYS A 139 15.68 -17.27 -10.20
CA LYS A 139 16.81 -17.20 -9.27
C LYS A 139 17.02 -15.75 -8.83
N THR A 140 17.02 -14.84 -9.79
CA THR A 140 17.12 -13.40 -9.54
C THR A 140 15.94 -12.93 -8.68
N MET A 141 14.71 -13.26 -9.07
CA MET A 141 13.50 -12.90 -8.34
C MET A 141 13.46 -13.49 -6.93
N LYS A 142 13.90 -14.74 -6.74
CA LYS A 142 13.97 -15.36 -5.40
C LYS A 142 14.94 -14.62 -4.49
N LYS A 143 16.13 -14.26 -5.00
CA LYS A 143 17.12 -13.48 -4.24
C LYS A 143 16.57 -12.09 -3.90
N ALA A 144 16.01 -11.40 -4.88
CA ALA A 144 15.41 -10.09 -4.69
C ALA A 144 14.26 -10.11 -3.67
N SER A 145 13.34 -11.09 -3.79
CA SER A 145 12.20 -11.26 -2.88
C SER A 145 12.66 -11.54 -1.45
N MET A 146 13.66 -12.41 -1.27
CA MET A 146 14.22 -12.69 0.06
C MET A 146 14.74 -11.41 0.72
N ILE A 147 15.56 -10.64 0.00
CA ILE A 147 16.13 -9.38 0.50
C ILE A 147 15.01 -8.39 0.83
N ALA A 148 14.04 -8.22 -0.09
CA ALA A 148 12.92 -7.31 0.09
C ALA A 148 12.07 -7.66 1.32
N ILE A 149 11.73 -8.95 1.51
CA ILE A 149 10.95 -9.41 2.66
C ILE A 149 11.73 -9.17 3.96
N LEU A 150 13.02 -9.51 4.01
CA LEU A 150 13.86 -9.32 5.20
C LEU A 150 13.92 -7.85 5.61
N ILE A 151 14.21 -6.96 4.67
CA ILE A 151 14.28 -5.51 4.92
C ILE A 151 12.92 -4.97 5.36
N THR A 152 11.85 -5.35 4.66
CA THR A 152 10.50 -4.88 4.96
C THR A 152 10.04 -5.33 6.34
N THR A 153 10.30 -6.61 6.68
CA THR A 153 10.00 -7.18 8.00
C THR A 153 10.75 -6.45 9.09
N PHE A 154 12.04 -6.17 8.88
CA PHE A 154 12.85 -5.39 9.82
C PHE A 154 12.21 -4.03 10.09
N PHE A 155 11.92 -3.23 9.06
CA PHE A 155 11.32 -1.91 9.26
C PHE A 155 9.93 -1.96 9.87
N TYR A 156 9.08 -2.91 9.48
CA TYR A 156 7.73 -3.05 10.05
C TYR A 156 7.76 -3.43 11.52
N LEU A 157 8.57 -4.42 11.91
CA LEU A 157 8.73 -4.80 13.30
C LEU A 157 9.35 -3.66 14.10
N CYS A 158 10.41 -3.02 13.60
CA CYS A 158 11.06 -1.92 14.31
C CYS A 158 10.12 -0.72 14.48
N CYS A 159 9.47 -0.25 13.41
CA CYS A 159 8.54 0.88 13.51
C CYS A 159 7.32 0.56 14.38
N GLY A 160 6.76 -0.65 14.26
CA GLY A 160 5.63 -1.11 15.07
C GLY A 160 6.00 -1.22 16.55
N CYS A 161 7.11 -1.90 16.88
CA CYS A 161 7.56 -2.10 18.25
C CYS A 161 8.01 -0.80 18.91
N PHE A 162 8.87 0.01 18.26
CA PHE A 162 9.32 1.28 18.84
C PHE A 162 8.21 2.33 18.86
N GLY A 163 7.32 2.35 17.86
CA GLY A 163 6.14 3.21 17.89
C GLY A 163 5.18 2.85 19.02
N TYR A 164 4.99 1.57 19.30
CA TYR A 164 4.18 1.11 20.43
C TYR A 164 4.89 1.31 21.78
N ALA A 165 6.20 1.12 21.83
CA ALA A 165 6.98 1.41 23.03
C ALA A 165 6.99 2.92 23.36
N ALA A 166 6.96 3.80 22.35
CA ALA A 166 6.92 5.24 22.50
C ALA A 166 5.55 5.75 22.98
N PHE A 167 4.45 5.26 22.41
CA PHE A 167 3.11 5.85 22.63
C PHE A 167 2.10 4.94 23.33
N GLY A 168 2.41 3.66 23.48
CA GLY A 168 1.52 2.67 24.09
C GLY A 168 0.13 2.65 23.45
N ASN A 169 -0.91 2.72 24.28
CA ASN A 169 -2.30 2.69 23.79
C ASN A 169 -2.70 3.95 22.99
N GLN A 170 -1.86 4.99 22.96
CA GLN A 170 -2.07 6.19 22.16
C GLN A 170 -1.33 6.13 20.81
N THR A 171 -0.71 5.02 20.45
CA THR A 171 -0.05 4.87 19.15
C THR A 171 -1.04 5.13 18.01
N PRO A 172 -0.79 6.13 17.15
CA PRO A 172 -1.67 6.41 16.03
C PRO A 172 -1.47 5.35 14.94
N GLY A 173 -2.55 4.96 14.25
CA GLY A 173 -2.47 4.00 13.14
C GLY A 173 -1.56 4.45 11.99
N ASN A 174 -1.31 5.76 11.87
CA ASN A 174 -0.26 6.29 11.01
C ASN A 174 0.73 7.12 11.84
N LEU A 175 1.86 6.47 12.14
CA LEU A 175 2.86 6.93 13.11
C LEU A 175 3.37 8.35 12.85
N LEU A 176 3.53 8.74 11.58
CA LEU A 176 4.09 10.03 11.15
C LEU A 176 3.04 11.13 10.89
N THR A 177 1.75 10.86 11.11
CA THR A 177 0.66 11.86 10.94
C THR A 177 -0.19 12.04 12.19
N GLY A 178 -0.17 11.06 13.09
CA GLY A 178 -0.76 11.25 14.41
C GLY A 178 0.13 12.18 15.23
N PHE A 179 -0.49 12.84 16.19
CA PHE A 179 0.10 13.70 17.22
C PHE A 179 1.21 13.04 18.10
N GLY A 180 1.89 12.00 17.61
CA GLY A 180 2.95 11.30 18.31
C GLY A 180 4.29 12.04 18.24
N PHE A 181 4.65 12.61 17.09
CA PHE A 181 5.86 13.42 16.94
C PHE A 181 5.47 14.85 16.58
N TYR A 182 5.94 15.83 17.34
CA TYR A 182 5.70 17.27 17.08
C TYR A 182 6.98 18.01 16.69
N GLU A 183 8.12 17.56 17.19
CA GLU A 183 9.43 18.14 16.92
C GLU A 183 10.44 17.03 16.59
N PRO A 184 11.40 17.28 15.68
CA PRO A 184 11.51 18.48 14.84
C PRO A 184 10.51 18.48 13.68
N TYR A 185 9.71 19.54 13.55
CA TYR A 185 8.62 19.64 12.56
C TYR A 185 9.09 19.47 11.11
N TRP A 186 10.26 20.00 10.75
CA TRP A 186 10.81 19.92 9.40
C TRP A 186 11.11 18.47 8.98
N LEU A 187 11.53 17.64 9.94
CA LEU A 187 11.89 16.25 9.68
C LEU A 187 10.65 15.40 9.46
N ILE A 188 9.57 15.71 10.21
CA ILE A 188 8.26 15.10 10.05
C ILE A 188 7.67 15.50 8.68
N ASP A 189 7.76 16.78 8.31
CA ASP A 189 7.31 17.27 7.01
C ASP A 189 8.07 16.61 5.86
N PHE A 190 9.40 16.48 5.99
CA PHE A 190 10.23 15.79 5.02
C PHE A 190 9.87 14.31 4.91
N ALA A 191 9.67 13.61 6.03
CA ALA A 191 9.23 12.20 6.02
C ALA A 191 7.86 12.03 5.35
N ASN A 192 6.93 12.95 5.62
CA ASN A 192 5.62 12.93 4.99
C ASN A 192 5.70 13.24 3.48
N ALA A 193 6.60 14.12 3.04
CA ALA A 193 6.90 14.34 1.62
C ALA A 193 7.54 13.11 0.95
N CYS A 194 8.42 12.38 1.66
CA CYS A 194 8.94 11.09 1.18
C CYS A 194 7.80 10.06 1.00
N ILE A 195 6.87 9.96 1.96
CA ILE A 195 5.70 9.07 1.84
C ILE A 195 4.86 9.44 0.61
N VAL A 196 4.58 10.74 0.43
CA VAL A 196 3.87 11.26 -0.75
C VAL A 196 4.50 10.74 -2.05
N LEU A 197 5.82 10.92 -2.21
CA LEU A 197 6.55 10.50 -3.41
C LEU A 197 6.59 8.97 -3.56
N HIS A 198 6.78 8.24 -2.46
CA HIS A 198 6.72 6.78 -2.44
C HIS A 198 5.36 6.27 -2.94
N LEU A 199 4.27 6.86 -2.46
CA LEU A 199 2.92 6.49 -2.85
C LEU A 199 2.61 6.79 -4.31
N VAL A 200 3.26 7.80 -4.92
CA VAL A 200 3.15 8.04 -6.36
C VAL A 200 3.67 6.84 -7.13
N GLY A 201 4.86 6.36 -6.81
CA GLY A 201 5.44 5.15 -7.42
C GLY A 201 4.63 3.90 -7.10
N GLY A 202 4.22 3.71 -5.85
CA GLY A 202 3.39 2.56 -5.46
C GLY A 202 2.11 2.47 -6.28
N TYR A 203 1.36 3.56 -6.43
CA TYR A 203 0.13 3.58 -7.23
C TYR A 203 0.37 3.11 -8.67
N GLN A 204 1.43 3.63 -9.30
CA GLN A 204 1.74 3.33 -10.69
C GLN A 204 2.21 1.87 -10.87
N ILE A 205 3.07 1.33 -9.99
CA ILE A 205 3.52 -0.08 -10.05
C ILE A 205 2.33 -1.04 -10.04
N TYR A 206 1.35 -0.80 -9.17
CA TYR A 206 0.16 -1.65 -9.09
C TYR A 206 -0.84 -1.44 -10.23
N SER A 207 -0.87 -0.26 -10.84
CA SER A 207 -1.83 0.04 -11.92
C SER A 207 -1.36 -0.43 -13.29
N GLN A 208 -0.04 -0.50 -13.53
CA GLN A 208 0.53 -0.90 -14.82
C GLN A 208 0.07 -2.30 -15.29
N PRO A 209 0.06 -3.36 -14.46
CA PRO A 209 -0.48 -4.67 -14.85
C PRO A 209 -1.94 -4.61 -15.30
N ILE A 210 -2.76 -3.80 -14.62
CA ILE A 210 -4.18 -3.63 -14.94
C ILE A 210 -4.33 -2.94 -16.30
N TYR A 211 -3.55 -1.87 -16.54
CA TYR A 211 -3.52 -1.18 -17.83
C TYR A 211 -3.10 -2.13 -18.95
N GLY A 212 -2.03 -2.91 -18.74
CA GLY A 212 -1.56 -3.88 -19.72
C GLY A 212 -2.58 -4.99 -20.01
N ALA A 213 -3.24 -5.52 -18.98
CA ALA A 213 -4.26 -6.55 -19.14
C ALA A 213 -5.48 -6.05 -19.93
N VAL A 214 -5.97 -4.85 -19.59
CA VAL A 214 -7.13 -4.24 -20.26
C VAL A 214 -6.81 -3.85 -21.69
N ASP A 215 -5.65 -3.24 -21.95
CA ASP A 215 -5.18 -2.94 -23.30
C ASP A 215 -5.11 -4.21 -24.17
N ARG A 216 -4.47 -5.29 -23.66
CA ARG A 216 -4.36 -6.57 -24.37
C ARG A 216 -5.73 -7.18 -24.65
N TRP A 217 -6.64 -7.13 -23.69
CA TRP A 217 -7.99 -7.69 -23.84
C TRP A 217 -8.81 -6.91 -24.88
N CYS A 218 -8.82 -5.58 -24.79
CA CYS A 218 -9.54 -4.71 -25.73
C CYS A 218 -9.01 -4.83 -27.17
N SER A 219 -7.68 -4.85 -27.35
CA SER A 219 -7.08 -5.03 -28.69
C SER A 219 -7.44 -6.38 -29.30
N LYS A 220 -7.48 -7.46 -28.51
CA LYS A 220 -7.91 -8.79 -28.98
C LYS A 220 -9.40 -8.85 -29.31
N ARG A 221 -10.24 -8.19 -28.49
CA ARG A 221 -11.70 -8.23 -28.65
C ARG A 221 -12.18 -7.37 -29.81
N TYR A 222 -11.52 -6.25 -30.07
CA TYR A 222 -11.90 -5.25 -31.08
C TYR A 222 -10.74 -4.92 -32.04
N PRO A 223 -10.27 -5.89 -32.84
CA PRO A 223 -9.08 -5.70 -33.69
C PRO A 223 -9.28 -4.63 -34.77
N ASN A 224 -10.51 -4.45 -35.27
CA ASN A 224 -10.82 -3.49 -36.34
C ASN A 224 -11.19 -2.08 -35.83
N SER A 225 -11.16 -1.84 -34.52
CA SER A 225 -11.54 -0.54 -33.95
C SER A 225 -10.36 0.43 -34.00
N GLY A 226 -10.49 1.50 -34.78
CA GLY A 226 -9.52 2.60 -34.80
C GLY A 226 -9.38 3.30 -33.44
N PHE A 227 -10.41 3.28 -32.59
CA PHE A 227 -10.35 3.86 -31.24
C PHE A 227 -9.36 3.12 -30.32
N VAL A 228 -9.27 1.79 -30.47
CA VAL A 228 -8.42 0.90 -29.66
C VAL A 228 -7.04 0.75 -30.27
N ASN A 229 -6.95 0.59 -31.59
CA ASN A 229 -5.71 0.18 -32.25
C ASN A 229 -4.99 1.28 -33.05
N ASN A 230 -5.56 2.49 -33.20
CA ASN A 230 -4.81 3.61 -33.79
C ASN A 230 -3.88 4.24 -32.75
N PHE A 231 -2.58 4.03 -32.95
CA PHE A 231 -1.54 4.63 -32.13
C PHE A 231 -1.06 5.96 -32.75
N TYR A 232 -1.16 7.03 -31.99
CA TYR A 232 -0.62 8.34 -32.28
C TYR A 232 0.69 8.50 -31.52
N GLN A 233 1.76 8.86 -32.23
CA GLN A 233 3.04 9.16 -31.60
C GLN A 233 3.10 10.62 -31.21
N LEU A 234 3.13 10.89 -29.90
CA LEU A 234 3.29 12.23 -29.38
C LEU A 234 4.73 12.40 -28.89
N LYS A 235 5.51 13.21 -29.59
CA LYS A 235 6.91 13.49 -29.28
C LYS A 235 6.99 14.83 -28.55
N LEU A 236 7.10 14.78 -27.23
CA LEU A 236 7.35 15.95 -26.40
C LEU A 236 8.84 16.35 -26.45
N PRO A 237 9.18 17.64 -26.38
CA PRO A 237 10.58 18.07 -26.30
C PRO A 237 11.26 17.43 -25.09
N ARG A 238 12.41 16.76 -25.31
CA ARG A 238 13.25 16.07 -24.29
C ARG A 238 12.67 14.80 -23.65
N LEU A 239 11.53 14.27 -24.11
CA LEU A 239 10.98 13.00 -23.64
C LEU A 239 10.94 11.95 -24.77
N PRO A 240 11.03 10.64 -24.45
CA PRO A 240 10.83 9.58 -25.44
C PRO A 240 9.44 9.68 -26.07
N ALA A 241 9.29 9.21 -27.31
CA ALA A 241 8.02 9.26 -28.02
C ALA A 241 6.97 8.39 -27.32
N PHE A 242 5.81 8.97 -27.01
CA PHE A 242 4.70 8.26 -26.36
C PHE A 242 3.75 7.72 -27.43
N GLN A 243 3.44 6.42 -27.37
CA GLN A 243 2.39 5.82 -28.19
C GLN A 243 1.05 5.92 -27.44
N LEU A 244 0.22 6.87 -27.86
CA LEU A 244 -1.10 7.12 -27.30
C LEU A 244 -2.17 6.57 -28.24
N ASN A 245 -3.15 5.87 -27.71
CA ASN A 245 -4.41 5.62 -28.42
C ASN A 245 -5.54 6.26 -27.59
N MET A 246 -6.67 6.55 -28.24
CA MET A 246 -7.79 7.23 -27.58
C MET A 246 -8.38 6.38 -26.44
N PHE A 247 -8.39 5.06 -26.62
CA PHE A 247 -8.79 4.10 -25.59
C PHE A 247 -7.98 4.24 -24.30
N ARG A 248 -6.64 4.26 -24.37
CA ARG A 248 -5.73 4.38 -23.23
C ARG A 248 -5.98 5.66 -22.45
N ILE A 249 -6.15 6.79 -23.16
CA ILE A 249 -6.45 8.08 -22.52
C ILE A 249 -7.75 7.99 -21.73
N CYS A 250 -8.83 7.51 -22.37
CA CYS A 250 -10.13 7.40 -21.73
C CYS A 250 -10.11 6.42 -20.55
N PHE A 251 -9.55 5.23 -20.75
CA PHE A 251 -9.52 4.17 -19.74
C PHE A 251 -8.66 4.55 -18.54
N ARG A 252 -7.41 4.99 -18.75
CA ARG A 252 -6.49 5.36 -17.67
C ARG A 252 -7.03 6.54 -16.87
N THR A 253 -7.60 7.55 -17.54
CA THR A 253 -8.24 8.68 -16.86
C THR A 253 -9.46 8.23 -16.04
N THR A 254 -10.35 7.43 -16.62
CA THR A 254 -11.54 6.91 -15.92
C THR A 254 -11.15 6.06 -14.71
N TYR A 255 -10.11 5.23 -14.84
CA TYR A 255 -9.59 4.42 -13.75
C TYR A 255 -9.01 5.28 -12.60
N VAL A 256 -8.25 6.32 -12.91
CA VAL A 256 -7.72 7.22 -11.87
C VAL A 256 -8.85 8.02 -11.21
N VAL A 257 -9.81 8.53 -11.99
CA VAL A 257 -10.98 9.25 -11.47
C VAL A 257 -11.82 8.35 -10.56
N SER A 258 -12.08 7.09 -10.95
CA SER A 258 -12.88 6.17 -10.14
C SER A 258 -12.17 5.81 -8.83
N THR A 259 -10.87 5.51 -8.87
CA THR A 259 -10.11 5.19 -7.64
C THR A 259 -9.93 6.42 -6.74
N THR A 260 -9.90 7.63 -7.30
CA THR A 260 -9.91 8.90 -6.55
C THR A 260 -11.27 9.15 -5.90
N GLY A 261 -12.36 8.92 -6.63
CA GLY A 261 -13.72 9.01 -6.08
C GLY A 261 -13.96 8.03 -4.94
N LEU A 262 -13.52 6.77 -5.09
CA LEU A 262 -13.58 5.78 -4.01
C LEU A 262 -12.74 6.21 -2.80
N ALA A 263 -11.58 6.84 -3.01
CA ALA A 263 -10.77 7.37 -1.93
C ALA A 263 -11.44 8.55 -1.19
N ILE A 264 -12.23 9.37 -1.89
CA ILE A 264 -12.99 10.45 -1.25
C ILE A 264 -14.16 9.88 -0.43
N LEU A 265 -14.80 8.81 -0.91
CA LEU A 265 -15.98 8.21 -0.26
C LEU A 265 -15.66 7.42 1.02
N PHE A 266 -14.46 6.85 1.14
CA PHE A 266 -14.11 5.96 2.25
C PHE A 266 -12.76 6.33 2.91
N PRO A 267 -12.61 7.52 3.55
CA PRO A 267 -11.34 8.04 4.10
C PRO A 267 -10.79 7.29 5.34
N TYR A 268 -11.10 6.00 5.49
CA TYR A 268 -10.76 5.16 6.64
C TYR A 268 -9.55 4.26 6.32
N PHE A 269 -8.34 4.79 6.52
CA PHE A 269 -7.10 4.16 6.04
C PHE A 269 -6.90 2.73 6.55
N ASN A 270 -6.97 2.50 7.87
CA ASN A 270 -6.72 1.18 8.45
C ASN A 270 -7.82 0.19 8.08
N GLN A 271 -9.08 0.61 8.19
CA GLN A 271 -10.22 -0.26 7.91
C GLN A 271 -10.25 -0.71 6.44
N VAL A 272 -9.97 0.19 5.50
CA VAL A 272 -9.87 -0.15 4.07
C VAL A 272 -8.69 -1.08 3.79
N ILE A 273 -7.54 -0.85 4.45
CA ILE A 273 -6.38 -1.74 4.33
C ILE A 273 -6.68 -3.13 4.87
N GLY A 274 -7.32 -3.23 6.04
CA GLY A 274 -7.72 -4.51 6.63
C GLY A 274 -8.67 -5.30 5.73
N VAL A 275 -9.67 -4.64 5.11
CA VAL A 275 -10.56 -5.29 4.11
C VAL A 275 -9.76 -5.81 2.91
N LEU A 276 -8.87 -4.99 2.35
CA LEU A 276 -8.10 -5.36 1.16
C LEU A 276 -7.06 -6.44 1.45
N GLY A 277 -6.43 -6.39 2.63
CA GLY A 277 -5.58 -7.45 3.17
C GLY A 277 -6.32 -8.77 3.27
N ALA A 278 -7.52 -8.74 3.88
CA ALA A 278 -8.35 -9.94 4.02
C ALA A 278 -8.80 -10.53 2.67
N LEU A 279 -9.23 -9.68 1.72
CA LEU A 279 -9.66 -10.14 0.40
C LEU A 279 -8.50 -10.61 -0.49
N GLY A 280 -7.31 -10.03 -0.36
CA GLY A 280 -6.15 -10.36 -1.18
C GLY A 280 -5.33 -11.53 -0.64
N PHE A 281 -5.15 -11.61 0.68
CA PHE A 281 -4.19 -12.50 1.33
C PHE A 281 -4.46 -13.99 1.03
N TRP A 282 -5.63 -14.51 1.40
CA TRP A 282 -5.90 -15.93 1.18
C TRP A 282 -5.92 -16.33 -0.31
N PRO A 283 -6.73 -15.71 -1.19
CA PRO A 283 -6.84 -16.22 -2.56
C PRO A 283 -5.53 -16.07 -3.35
N LEU A 284 -4.82 -14.94 -3.19
CA LEU A 284 -3.66 -14.62 -4.04
C LEU A 284 -2.32 -15.03 -3.42
N ALA A 285 -2.13 -14.87 -2.11
CA ALA A 285 -0.85 -15.19 -1.47
C ALA A 285 -0.77 -16.64 -0.99
N ILE A 286 -1.90 -17.29 -0.70
CA ILE A 286 -1.93 -18.63 -0.10
C ILE A 286 -2.54 -19.67 -1.02
N TYR A 287 -3.83 -19.56 -1.33
CA TYR A 287 -4.59 -20.58 -2.07
C TYR A 287 -4.02 -20.81 -3.47
N PHE A 288 -3.90 -19.75 -4.28
CA PHE A 288 -3.45 -19.90 -5.65
C PHE A 288 -2.02 -20.48 -5.77
N PRO A 289 -1.01 -20.01 -5.00
CA PRO A 289 0.31 -20.63 -4.99
C PRO A 289 0.32 -22.08 -4.48
N VAL A 290 -0.51 -22.43 -3.49
CA VAL A 290 -0.62 -23.81 -2.98
C VAL A 290 -1.22 -24.74 -4.03
N GLU A 291 -2.30 -24.34 -4.71
CA GLU A 291 -2.88 -25.15 -5.79
C GLU A 291 -1.91 -25.29 -6.97
N MET A 292 -1.25 -24.19 -7.35
CA MET A 292 -0.23 -24.21 -8.39
C MET A 292 0.89 -25.20 -8.02
N TYR A 293 1.32 -25.22 -6.76
CA TYR A 293 2.33 -26.16 -6.26
C TYR A 293 1.85 -27.62 -6.36
N PHE A 294 0.60 -27.92 -5.98
CA PHE A 294 0.04 -29.26 -6.11
C PHE A 294 0.02 -29.76 -7.55
N VAL A 295 -0.44 -28.91 -8.48
CA VAL A 295 -0.50 -29.26 -9.91
C VAL A 295 0.90 -29.43 -10.49
N GLN A 296 1.81 -28.48 -10.25
CA GLN A 296 3.16 -28.49 -10.82
C GLN A 296 4.04 -29.62 -10.26
N ARG A 297 3.88 -29.96 -8.98
CA ARG A 297 4.65 -31.05 -8.34
C ARG A 297 3.92 -32.38 -8.32
N LYS A 298 2.71 -32.47 -8.88
CA LYS A 298 1.86 -33.68 -8.90
C LYS A 298 1.78 -34.32 -7.51
N ILE A 299 1.51 -33.51 -6.49
CA ILE A 299 1.44 -33.98 -5.10
C ILE A 299 0.23 -34.90 -4.97
N GLU A 300 0.46 -36.12 -4.48
CA GLU A 300 -0.60 -37.10 -4.26
C GLU A 300 -1.58 -36.62 -3.19
N ALA A 301 -2.88 -36.74 -3.48
CA ALA A 301 -3.94 -36.42 -2.54
C ALA A 301 -3.78 -37.26 -1.27
N TRP A 302 -4.10 -36.68 -0.11
CA TRP A 302 -3.96 -37.32 1.21
C TRP A 302 -2.55 -37.69 1.65
N SER A 303 -1.51 -37.38 0.85
CA SER A 303 -0.15 -37.43 1.35
C SER A 303 0.04 -36.44 2.51
N ARG A 304 1.00 -36.69 3.39
CA ARG A 304 1.31 -35.80 4.52
C ARG A 304 1.54 -34.35 4.09
N LYS A 305 2.25 -34.14 2.97
CA LYS A 305 2.50 -32.80 2.40
C LYS A 305 1.21 -32.12 1.94
N TRP A 306 0.33 -32.88 1.29
CA TRP A 306 -0.98 -32.38 0.86
C TRP A 306 -1.83 -31.94 2.04
N ILE A 307 -1.92 -32.78 3.08
CA ILE A 307 -2.70 -32.47 4.30
C ILE A 307 -2.16 -31.20 4.96
N VAL A 308 -0.85 -31.10 5.16
CA VAL A 308 -0.23 -29.92 5.79
C VAL A 308 -0.53 -28.65 5.02
N LEU A 309 -0.34 -28.65 3.70
CA LEU A 309 -0.57 -27.46 2.86
C LEU A 309 -2.05 -27.10 2.74
N ARG A 310 -2.95 -28.08 2.68
CA ARG A 310 -4.40 -27.87 2.65
C ARG A 310 -4.91 -27.30 3.97
N THR A 311 -4.46 -27.86 5.10
CA THR A 311 -4.78 -27.35 6.44
C THR A 311 -4.25 -25.93 6.63
N PHE A 312 -3.00 -25.66 6.24
CA PHE A 312 -2.43 -24.31 6.28
C PHE A 312 -3.27 -23.31 5.48
N SER A 313 -3.64 -23.66 4.24
CA SER A 313 -4.51 -22.81 3.40
C SER A 313 -5.87 -22.57 4.04
N PHE A 314 -6.50 -23.59 4.64
CA PHE A 314 -7.77 -23.44 5.33
C PHE A 314 -7.68 -22.56 6.58
N ILE A 315 -6.60 -22.66 7.36
CA ILE A 315 -6.38 -21.75 8.50
C ILE A 315 -6.23 -20.31 8.01
N CYS A 316 -5.44 -20.06 6.97
CA CYS A 316 -5.30 -18.72 6.39
C CYS A 316 -6.63 -18.18 5.82
N PHE A 317 -7.51 -19.05 5.31
CA PHE A 317 -8.87 -18.69 4.91
C PHE A 317 -9.68 -18.17 6.10
N LEU A 318 -9.68 -18.90 7.22
CA LEU A 318 -10.39 -18.47 8.43
C LEU A 318 -9.84 -17.15 8.97
N VAL A 319 -8.51 -16.99 8.98
CA VAL A 319 -7.84 -15.73 9.35
C VAL A 319 -8.30 -14.57 8.47
N SER A 320 -8.38 -14.79 7.16
CA SER A 320 -8.87 -13.78 6.21
C SER A 320 -10.35 -13.44 6.45
N LEU A 321 -11.17 -14.44 6.75
CA LEU A 321 -12.59 -14.25 7.02
C LEU A 321 -12.81 -13.39 8.26
N VAL A 322 -12.13 -13.68 9.37
CA VAL A 322 -12.27 -12.87 10.60
C VAL A 322 -11.72 -11.47 10.40
N ALA A 323 -10.60 -11.32 9.69
CA ALA A 323 -10.03 -10.02 9.36
C ALA A 323 -10.98 -9.16 8.51
N LEU A 324 -11.67 -9.78 7.55
CA LEU A 324 -12.68 -9.12 6.74
C LEU A 324 -13.84 -8.61 7.60
N ILE A 325 -14.36 -9.46 8.50
CA ILE A 325 -15.47 -9.10 9.39
C ILE A 325 -15.08 -7.93 10.29
N GLY A 326 -13.92 -8.00 10.97
CA GLY A 326 -13.46 -6.93 11.85
C GLY A 326 -13.21 -5.62 11.12
N SER A 327 -12.64 -5.68 9.91
CA SER A 327 -12.39 -4.48 9.12
C SER A 327 -13.69 -3.84 8.59
N LEU A 328 -14.68 -4.65 8.20
CA LEU A 328 -15.99 -4.15 7.77
C LEU A 328 -16.77 -3.53 8.93
N GLU A 329 -16.74 -4.15 10.11
CA GLU A 329 -17.30 -3.57 11.33
C GLU A 329 -16.67 -2.20 11.59
N GLY A 330 -15.34 -2.11 11.51
CA GLY A 330 -14.63 -0.84 11.70
C GLY A 330 -15.08 0.25 10.72
N ILE A 331 -15.33 -0.08 9.45
CA ILE A 331 -15.88 0.88 8.46
C ILE A 331 -17.29 1.32 8.86
N ILE A 332 -18.14 0.39 9.28
CA ILE A 332 -19.53 0.67 9.65
C ILE A 332 -19.57 1.59 10.88
N SER A 333 -18.79 1.26 11.90
CA SER A 333 -18.73 2.01 13.16
C SER A 333 -18.20 3.44 12.96
N GLU A 334 -17.19 3.63 12.12
CA GLU A 334 -16.66 4.96 11.76
C GLU A 334 -17.59 5.79 10.84
N LYS A 335 -18.56 5.15 10.18
CA LYS A 335 -19.54 5.83 9.34
C LYS A 335 -20.80 6.25 10.13
N LEU A 336 -21.05 5.58 11.25
CA LEU A 336 -22.21 5.83 12.11
C LEU A 336 -21.91 6.72 13.32
N SER A 337 -20.63 7.06 13.56
CA SER A 337 -20.15 7.97 14.61
C SER A 337 -20.26 9.45 14.25
#